data_AF-A0A1Q3QCJ8-F1
#
_entry.id   AF-A0A1Q3QCJ8-F1
#
_cell.length_a   1.000
_cell.length_b   1.000
_cell.length_c   1.000
_cell.angle_alpha   90.00
_cell.angle_beta   90.00
_cell.angle_gamma   90.00
#
_symmetry.space_group_name_H-M   'P 1'
#
loop_
_entity.id
_entity.type
_entity.pdbx_description
1 polymer ?
#
loop_
_entity_poly.entity_id
_entity_poly.type
_entity_poly.pdbx_seq_one_letter_code
_entity_poly.pdbx_strand_id
1 'polypeptide(L)'
;MIRFADDTTKQQVYNMWKTVFGDSDEYMEIYFREKYRNENTLIYFDEEKDKEKAVSSLQMLPFNFSFHGGEIPIAYFSGLCTLPEARRKGFMGALIEKSFNEMDKNGVPLAILVPQEESVMKFYRQFGFIQTFDAGAPLPDLREIISESDNLKAAYETFDSFFRRRDMTVQKSPEDFQAIVEEAALFDFPVKRSLMGMSRVIDAEKLLAVFAKKYPETQISVKISDPLIRKNNAVFVIEKGKVARSNPEKVVRYNLETDALVQLLLGYKTSTFTIDYSHIFPEKQPLIGFMME
;
A
#
# COMPACT_ATOMS: atom_id res chain seq x y z
N MET A 1 -11.02 12.12 -18.99
CA MET A 1 -11.20 12.73 -17.63
C MET A 1 -11.20 11.67 -16.52
N ILE A 2 -10.69 12.02 -15.33
CA ILE A 2 -10.69 11.14 -14.14
C ILE A 2 -11.80 11.55 -13.16
N ARG A 3 -12.54 10.57 -12.64
CA ARG A 3 -13.57 10.75 -11.60
C ARG A 3 -13.53 9.60 -10.61
N PHE A 4 -14.11 9.80 -9.44
CA PHE A 4 -14.46 8.66 -8.58
C PHE A 4 -15.58 7.83 -9.23
N ALA A 5 -15.62 6.55 -8.90
CA ALA A 5 -16.73 5.69 -9.25
C ALA A 5 -18.01 6.10 -8.49
N ASP A 6 -19.13 5.59 -8.98
CA ASP A 6 -20.46 5.70 -8.42
C ASP A 6 -21.25 4.42 -8.75
N ASP A 7 -22.49 4.34 -8.26
CA ASP A 7 -23.34 3.16 -8.49
C ASP A 7 -23.63 2.90 -9.97
N THR A 8 -23.58 3.93 -10.82
CA THR A 8 -23.80 3.81 -12.26
C THR A 8 -22.59 3.24 -13.01
N THR A 9 -21.39 3.36 -12.42
CA THR A 9 -20.12 2.97 -13.02
C THR A 9 -19.52 1.70 -12.41
N LYS A 10 -20.03 1.23 -11.26
CA LYS A 10 -19.61 -0.03 -10.61
C LYS A 10 -19.56 -1.22 -11.58
N GLN A 11 -20.59 -1.39 -12.41
CA GLN A 11 -20.63 -2.48 -13.39
C GLN A 11 -19.55 -2.35 -14.46
N GLN A 12 -19.20 -1.14 -14.88
CA GLN A 12 -18.11 -0.92 -15.83
C GLN A 12 -16.76 -1.33 -15.20
N VAL A 13 -16.54 -0.99 -13.92
CA VAL A 13 -15.33 -1.41 -13.19
C VAL A 13 -15.25 -2.93 -13.06
N TYR A 14 -16.37 -3.59 -12.71
CA TYR A 14 -16.45 -5.05 -12.67
C TYR A 14 -16.08 -5.66 -14.03
N ASN A 15 -16.70 -5.19 -15.11
CA ASN A 15 -16.45 -5.72 -16.45
C ASN A 15 -15.00 -5.49 -16.92
N MET A 16 -14.42 -4.32 -16.60
CA MET A 16 -12.99 -4.05 -16.87
C MET A 16 -12.08 -5.00 -16.10
N TRP A 17 -12.35 -5.23 -14.81
CA TRP A 17 -11.61 -6.19 -13.99
C TRP A 17 -11.66 -7.59 -14.62
N LYS A 18 -12.86 -8.10 -14.91
CA LYS A 18 -13.06 -9.42 -15.53
C LYS A 18 -12.27 -9.56 -16.82
N THR A 19 -12.32 -8.53 -17.67
CA THR A 19 -11.63 -8.52 -18.97
C THR A 19 -10.11 -8.57 -18.82
N VAL A 20 -9.57 -7.90 -17.80
CA VAL A 20 -8.12 -7.74 -17.63
C VAL A 20 -7.48 -8.91 -16.87
N PHE A 21 -8.14 -9.41 -15.83
CA PHE A 21 -7.58 -10.43 -14.93
C PHE A 21 -8.14 -11.83 -15.20
N GLY A 22 -9.37 -11.95 -15.69
CA GLY A 22 -9.98 -13.24 -15.97
C GLY A 22 -10.42 -14.04 -14.73
N ASP A 23 -10.43 -13.42 -13.55
CA ASP A 23 -10.85 -14.05 -12.29
C ASP A 23 -12.28 -14.59 -12.36
N SER A 24 -12.61 -15.59 -11.53
CA SER A 24 -13.94 -16.21 -11.54
C SER A 24 -15.03 -15.25 -11.04
N ASP A 25 -16.28 -15.48 -11.45
CA ASP A 25 -17.38 -14.61 -11.02
C ASP A 25 -17.64 -14.75 -9.51
N GLU A 26 -17.44 -15.95 -8.95
CA GLU A 26 -17.57 -16.22 -7.52
C GLU A 26 -16.56 -15.42 -6.69
N TYR A 27 -15.30 -15.37 -7.11
CA TYR A 27 -14.27 -14.56 -6.45
C TYR A 27 -14.59 -13.07 -6.56
N MET A 28 -14.93 -12.61 -7.77
CA MET A 28 -15.24 -11.21 -8.01
C MET A 28 -16.49 -10.75 -7.25
N GLU A 29 -17.48 -11.60 -7.07
CA GLU A 29 -18.67 -11.28 -6.27
C GLU A 29 -18.29 -11.01 -4.80
N ILE A 30 -17.44 -11.86 -4.20
CA ILE A 30 -16.91 -11.62 -2.85
C ILE A 30 -16.13 -10.31 -2.80
N TYR A 31 -15.21 -10.08 -3.74
CA TYR A 31 -14.41 -8.86 -3.79
C TYR A 31 -15.28 -7.59 -3.91
N PHE A 32 -16.22 -7.56 -4.85
CA PHE A 32 -17.03 -6.37 -5.11
C PHE A 32 -18.14 -6.12 -4.08
N ARG A 33 -18.44 -7.13 -3.25
CA ARG A 33 -19.28 -6.99 -2.06
C ARG A 33 -18.46 -6.48 -0.88
N GLU A 34 -17.37 -7.17 -0.55
CA GLU A 34 -16.65 -6.95 0.70
C GLU A 34 -15.67 -5.78 0.64
N LYS A 35 -14.95 -5.60 -0.48
CA LYS A 35 -13.82 -4.65 -0.57
C LYS A 35 -14.09 -3.43 -1.43
N TYR A 36 -14.76 -3.62 -2.57
CA TYR A 36 -15.00 -2.52 -3.50
C TYR A 36 -15.85 -1.41 -2.87
N ARG A 37 -15.39 -0.17 -3.00
CA ARG A 37 -16.13 1.04 -2.60
C ARG A 37 -15.95 2.11 -3.66
N ASN A 38 -17.02 2.84 -3.95
CA ASN A 38 -17.05 3.86 -5.00
C ASN A 38 -16.08 5.00 -4.68
N GLU A 39 -16.12 5.46 -3.42
CA GLU A 39 -15.31 6.54 -2.85
C GLU A 39 -13.81 6.24 -2.81
N ASN A 40 -13.42 4.97 -2.99
CA ASN A 40 -12.02 4.54 -3.03
C ASN A 40 -11.57 4.15 -4.45
N THR A 41 -12.44 4.28 -5.45
CA THR A 41 -12.17 3.86 -6.82
C THR A 41 -12.11 5.06 -7.76
N LEU A 42 -10.96 5.25 -8.43
CA LEU A 42 -10.81 6.21 -9.50
C LEU A 42 -11.01 5.52 -10.86
N ILE A 43 -11.71 6.21 -11.77
CA ILE A 43 -11.98 5.76 -13.13
C ILE A 43 -11.48 6.82 -14.12
N TYR A 44 -10.87 6.36 -15.21
CA TYR A 44 -10.55 7.18 -16.38
C TYR A 44 -11.57 6.91 -17.49
N PHE A 45 -12.18 7.99 -18.01
CA PHE A 45 -13.07 7.98 -19.17
C PHE A 45 -12.36 8.52 -20.42
N ASP A 46 -12.42 7.80 -21.54
CA ASP A 46 -11.79 8.16 -22.82
C ASP A 46 -12.69 9.14 -23.62
N GLU A 47 -12.57 10.43 -23.28
CA GLU A 47 -13.40 11.51 -23.84
C GLU A 47 -13.26 11.69 -25.35
N GLU A 48 -12.20 11.16 -25.97
CA GLU A 48 -11.99 11.23 -27.42
C GLU A 48 -12.92 10.30 -28.20
N LYS A 49 -13.32 9.18 -27.58
CA LYS A 49 -14.15 8.15 -28.23
C LYS A 49 -15.57 8.14 -27.70
N ASP A 50 -15.70 8.08 -26.38
CA ASP A 50 -16.98 7.98 -25.70
C ASP A 50 -16.80 8.47 -24.25
N LYS A 51 -17.49 9.58 -23.94
CA LYS A 51 -17.37 10.26 -22.64
C LYS A 51 -17.91 9.42 -21.48
N GLU A 52 -18.73 8.40 -21.75
CA GLU A 52 -19.32 7.55 -20.72
C GLU A 52 -18.63 6.19 -20.59
N LYS A 53 -17.73 5.85 -21.52
CA LYS A 53 -16.96 4.60 -21.48
C LYS A 53 -15.75 4.72 -20.56
N ALA A 54 -15.80 4.01 -19.43
CA ALA A 54 -14.65 3.76 -18.59
C ALA A 54 -13.62 2.88 -19.32
N VAL A 55 -12.34 3.23 -19.23
CA VAL A 55 -11.26 2.51 -19.91
C VAL A 55 -10.11 2.10 -19.01
N SER A 56 -10.05 2.66 -17.80
CA SER A 56 -9.03 2.37 -16.80
C SER A 56 -9.59 2.64 -15.40
N SER A 57 -9.21 1.83 -14.40
CA SER A 57 -9.58 2.08 -13.01
C SER A 57 -8.47 1.70 -12.03
N LEU A 58 -8.44 2.37 -10.89
CA LEU A 58 -7.52 2.16 -9.78
C LEU A 58 -8.32 2.21 -8.47
N GLN A 59 -8.17 1.19 -7.62
CA GLN A 59 -8.81 1.15 -6.30
C GLN A 59 -7.77 1.37 -5.19
N MET A 60 -8.11 2.20 -4.21
CA MET A 60 -7.27 2.57 -3.07
C MET A 60 -7.89 1.99 -1.77
N LEU A 61 -7.72 0.69 -1.55
CA LEU A 61 -8.32 0.02 -0.40
C LEU A 61 -7.71 0.53 0.92
N PRO A 62 -8.50 1.02 1.88
CA PRO A 62 -7.98 1.51 3.14
C PRO A 62 -7.57 0.34 4.05
N PHE A 63 -6.37 0.44 4.61
CA PHE A 63 -5.88 -0.48 5.65
C PHE A 63 -5.18 0.31 6.76
N ASN A 64 -4.98 -0.34 7.91
CA ASN A 64 -4.05 0.13 8.93
C ASN A 64 -2.71 -0.60 8.82
N PHE A 65 -1.64 0.09 9.18
CA PHE A 65 -0.28 -0.45 9.18
C PHE A 65 0.38 -0.18 10.53
N SER A 66 0.89 -1.23 11.17
CA SER A 66 1.73 -1.08 12.34
C SER A 66 3.03 -0.40 11.92
N PHE A 67 3.32 0.77 12.49
CA PHE A 67 4.45 1.60 12.12
C PHE A 67 5.08 2.24 13.35
N HIS A 68 6.25 1.73 13.73
CA HIS A 68 7.05 2.20 14.86
C HIS A 68 6.29 2.17 16.20
N GLY A 69 5.52 1.11 16.42
CA GLY A 69 4.72 0.91 17.64
C GLY A 69 3.46 1.78 17.73
N GLY A 70 3.13 2.53 16.68
CA GLY A 70 1.80 3.08 16.46
C GLY A 70 1.15 2.45 15.24
N GLU A 71 0.02 3.02 14.81
CA GLU A 71 -0.64 2.64 13.57
C GLU A 71 -0.87 3.86 12.69
N ILE A 72 -0.67 3.69 11.39
CA ILE A 72 -0.93 4.70 10.36
C ILE A 72 -1.95 4.16 9.35
N PRO A 73 -2.82 5.01 8.79
CA PRO A 73 -3.64 4.62 7.65
C PRO A 73 -2.74 4.46 6.42
N ILE A 74 -3.05 3.48 5.58
CA ILE A 74 -2.39 3.26 4.29
C ILE A 74 -3.44 3.04 3.21
N ALA A 75 -3.06 3.23 1.95
CA ALA A 75 -3.86 2.75 0.82
C ALA A 75 -3.16 1.57 0.14
N TYR A 76 -3.87 0.46 0.00
CA TYR A 76 -3.48 -0.64 -0.84
C TYR A 76 -4.05 -0.46 -2.25
N PHE A 77 -3.16 -0.35 -3.22
CA PHE A 77 -3.54 -0.23 -4.63
C PHE A 77 -3.92 -1.61 -5.16
N SER A 78 -5.21 -1.79 -5.46
CA SER A 78 -5.79 -3.05 -5.91
C SER A 78 -6.61 -2.85 -7.18
N GLY A 79 -6.71 -3.89 -8.01
CA GLY A 79 -7.55 -3.85 -9.20
C GLY A 79 -7.13 -2.84 -10.27
N LEU A 80 -5.84 -2.52 -10.36
CA LEU A 80 -5.33 -1.56 -11.34
C LEU A 80 -5.44 -2.17 -12.73
N CYS A 81 -6.50 -1.81 -13.46
CA CYS A 81 -6.80 -2.38 -14.76
C CYS A 81 -6.96 -1.29 -15.82
N THR A 82 -6.51 -1.60 -17.03
CA THR A 82 -6.72 -0.78 -18.23
C THR A 82 -7.08 -1.70 -19.37
N LEU A 83 -8.22 -1.43 -20.00
CA LEU A 83 -8.72 -2.22 -21.12
C LEU A 83 -7.64 -2.36 -22.21
N PRO A 84 -7.47 -3.55 -22.83
CA PRO A 84 -6.42 -3.78 -23.83
C PRO A 84 -6.34 -2.72 -24.93
N GLU A 85 -7.49 -2.27 -25.46
CA GLU A 85 -7.58 -1.27 -26.52
C GLU A 85 -7.20 0.16 -26.07
N ALA A 86 -7.09 0.40 -24.76
CA ALA A 86 -6.78 1.69 -24.15
C ALA A 86 -5.37 1.75 -23.55
N ARG A 87 -4.57 0.68 -23.67
CA ARG A 87 -3.20 0.62 -23.14
C ARG A 87 -2.24 1.53 -23.91
N ARG A 88 -1.11 1.88 -23.26
CA ARG A 88 -0.04 2.76 -23.78
C ARG A 88 -0.47 4.19 -24.11
N LYS A 89 -1.61 4.63 -23.56
CA LYS A 89 -2.10 6.02 -23.65
C LYS A 89 -1.86 6.87 -22.38
N GLY A 90 -1.20 6.31 -21.37
CA GLY A 90 -0.88 7.01 -20.12
C GLY A 90 -2.01 7.08 -19.07
N PHE A 91 -3.17 6.46 -19.32
CA PHE A 91 -4.34 6.54 -18.42
C PHE A 91 -4.08 6.04 -17.00
N MET A 92 -3.42 4.89 -16.84
CA MET A 92 -3.08 4.37 -15.52
C MET A 92 -2.10 5.28 -14.76
N GLY A 93 -1.13 5.87 -15.46
CA GLY A 93 -0.21 6.84 -14.83
C GLY A 93 -0.95 8.07 -14.31
N ALA A 94 -1.90 8.59 -15.08
CA ALA A 94 -2.74 9.70 -14.65
C ALA A 94 -3.62 9.33 -13.43
N LEU A 95 -4.13 8.10 -13.36
CA LEU A 95 -4.86 7.61 -12.18
C LEU A 95 -3.95 7.51 -10.94
N ILE A 96 -2.73 7.00 -11.09
CA ILE A 96 -1.75 6.91 -10.00
C ILE A 96 -1.39 8.31 -9.48
N GLU A 97 -1.07 9.27 -10.35
CA GLU A 97 -0.77 10.64 -9.91
C GLU A 97 -1.97 11.32 -9.24
N LYS A 98 -3.18 11.09 -9.77
CA LYS A 98 -4.42 11.58 -9.13
C LYS A 98 -4.62 10.96 -7.75
N SER A 99 -4.35 9.65 -7.60
CA SER A 99 -4.47 8.95 -6.32
C SER A 99 -3.56 9.54 -5.25
N PHE A 100 -2.32 9.91 -5.58
CA PHE A 100 -1.40 10.54 -4.62
C PHE A 100 -1.97 11.85 -4.05
N ASN A 101 -2.62 12.65 -4.89
CA ASN A 101 -3.25 13.90 -4.45
C ASN A 101 -4.46 13.64 -3.53
N GLU A 102 -5.27 12.62 -3.82
CA GLU A 102 -6.41 12.28 -2.95
C GLU A 102 -5.95 11.67 -1.62
N MET A 103 -4.92 10.82 -1.64
CA MET A 103 -4.30 10.29 -0.43
C MET A 103 -3.71 11.39 0.46
N ASP A 104 -3.03 12.37 -0.14
CA ASP A 104 -2.50 13.53 0.59
C ASP A 104 -3.61 14.29 1.32
N LYS A 105 -4.68 14.67 0.60
CA LYS A 105 -5.85 15.36 1.19
C LYS A 105 -6.48 14.58 2.33
N ASN A 106 -6.53 13.26 2.21
CA ASN A 106 -7.12 12.37 3.20
C ASN A 106 -6.13 11.97 4.32
N GLY A 107 -4.91 12.54 4.30
CA GLY A 107 -3.91 12.30 5.34
C GLY A 107 -3.40 10.86 5.36
N VAL A 108 -3.38 10.15 4.23
CA VAL A 108 -2.84 8.80 4.08
C VAL A 108 -1.36 8.88 3.65
N PRO A 109 -0.40 8.65 4.57
CA PRO A 109 1.02 8.94 4.31
C PRO A 109 1.75 7.88 3.46
N LEU A 110 1.18 6.69 3.27
CA LEU A 110 1.85 5.55 2.64
C LEU A 110 0.90 4.81 1.70
N ALA A 111 1.35 4.58 0.47
CA ALA A 111 0.70 3.67 -0.47
C ALA A 111 1.50 2.36 -0.57
N ILE A 112 0.80 1.24 -0.73
CA ILE A 112 1.41 -0.07 -0.92
C ILE A 112 0.73 -0.83 -2.07
N LEU A 113 1.44 -1.75 -2.70
CA LEU A 113 0.89 -2.66 -3.71
C LEU A 113 1.63 -3.99 -3.74
N VAL A 114 0.97 -5.03 -4.24
CA VAL A 114 1.56 -6.35 -4.52
C VAL A 114 1.64 -6.51 -6.04
N PRO A 115 2.83 -6.43 -6.64
CA PRO A 115 2.98 -6.59 -8.08
C PRO A 115 3.14 -8.07 -8.45
N GLN A 116 2.44 -8.50 -9.51
CA GLN A 116 2.39 -9.92 -9.92
C GLN A 116 3.67 -10.41 -10.62
N GLU A 117 4.45 -9.51 -11.23
CA GLU A 117 5.69 -9.87 -11.94
C GLU A 117 6.69 -8.71 -12.04
N GLU A 118 7.93 -9.02 -12.39
CA GLU A 118 9.02 -8.03 -12.47
C GLU A 118 8.75 -6.91 -13.49
N SER A 119 8.03 -7.21 -14.58
CA SER A 119 7.66 -6.21 -15.59
C SER A 119 6.75 -5.11 -14.98
N VAL A 120 5.81 -5.55 -14.13
CA VAL A 120 4.87 -4.69 -13.39
C VAL A 120 5.60 -3.91 -12.30
N MET A 121 6.59 -4.51 -11.62
CA MET A 121 7.45 -3.78 -10.69
C MET A 121 8.18 -2.62 -11.37
N LYS A 122 8.78 -2.86 -12.55
CA LYS A 122 9.45 -1.81 -13.33
C LYS A 122 8.49 -0.68 -13.70
N PHE A 123 7.24 -1.00 -14.03
CA PHE A 123 6.20 0.00 -14.27
C PHE A 123 5.96 0.87 -13.02
N TYR A 124 5.82 0.29 -11.83
CA TYR A 124 5.56 1.07 -10.62
C TYR A 124 6.77 1.86 -10.10
N ARG A 125 8.00 1.43 -10.40
CA ARG A 125 9.23 2.18 -10.05
C ARG A 125 9.24 3.60 -10.60
N GLN A 126 8.68 3.83 -11.81
CA GLN A 126 8.60 5.18 -12.39
C GLN A 126 7.71 6.14 -11.57
N PHE A 127 6.81 5.59 -10.74
CA PHE A 127 5.94 6.34 -9.83
C PHE A 127 6.52 6.44 -8.40
N GLY A 128 7.79 6.08 -8.22
CA GLY A 128 8.49 6.13 -6.94
C GLY A 128 8.14 5.00 -5.97
N PHE A 129 7.48 3.94 -6.43
CA PHE A 129 7.30 2.72 -5.64
C PHE A 129 8.60 1.91 -5.62
N ILE A 130 8.90 1.30 -4.48
CA ILE A 130 10.06 0.42 -4.35
C ILE A 130 9.73 -0.78 -3.45
N GLN A 131 10.40 -1.90 -3.69
CA GLN A 131 10.20 -3.11 -2.88
C GLN A 131 10.56 -2.85 -1.43
N THR A 132 9.66 -3.24 -0.54
CA THR A 132 9.77 -3.08 0.92
C THR A 132 9.28 -4.29 1.71
N PHE A 133 8.73 -5.30 1.03
CA PHE A 133 8.29 -6.55 1.63
C PHE A 133 8.88 -7.74 0.85
N ASP A 134 9.23 -8.81 1.56
CA ASP A 134 9.69 -10.08 0.97
C ASP A 134 8.56 -11.13 1.02
N ALA A 135 8.47 -11.94 -0.02
CA ALA A 135 7.55 -13.07 -0.07
C ALA A 135 8.08 -14.27 0.71
N GLY A 136 7.16 -15.15 1.13
CA GLY A 136 7.50 -16.51 1.55
C GLY A 136 7.55 -16.76 3.05
N ALA A 137 7.42 -15.75 3.91
CA ALA A 137 7.29 -15.97 5.35
C ALA A 137 5.98 -16.73 5.64
N PRO A 138 5.98 -17.70 6.57
CA PRO A 138 4.76 -18.45 6.90
C PRO A 138 3.72 -17.51 7.52
N LEU A 139 2.46 -17.67 7.09
CA LEU A 139 1.30 -17.04 7.69
C LEU A 139 0.48 -18.06 8.49
N PRO A 140 -0.41 -17.63 9.40
CA PRO A 140 -1.29 -18.55 10.13
C PRO A 140 -2.14 -19.39 9.18
N ASP A 141 -2.35 -20.66 9.54
CA ASP A 141 -3.22 -21.56 8.79
C ASP A 141 -4.69 -21.21 9.07
N LEU A 142 -5.40 -20.72 8.05
CA LEU A 142 -6.81 -20.34 8.19
C LEU A 142 -7.71 -21.54 8.46
N ARG A 143 -7.39 -22.72 7.92
CA ARG A 143 -8.19 -23.93 8.14
C ARG A 143 -8.12 -24.33 9.60
N GLU A 144 -6.91 -24.36 10.16
CA GLU A 144 -6.67 -24.66 11.57
C GLU A 144 -7.44 -23.68 12.46
N ILE A 145 -7.22 -22.36 12.26
CA ILE A 145 -7.87 -21.31 13.04
C ILE A 145 -9.40 -21.45 13.02
N ILE A 146 -9.98 -21.69 11.85
CA ILE A 146 -11.44 -21.83 11.71
C ILE A 146 -11.94 -23.11 12.37
N SER A 147 -11.22 -24.23 12.23
CA SER A 147 -11.64 -25.52 12.80
C SER A 147 -11.54 -25.60 14.32
N GLU A 148 -10.62 -24.85 14.91
CA GLU A 148 -10.38 -24.84 16.36
C GLU A 148 -11.16 -23.75 17.10
N SER A 149 -11.84 -22.85 16.38
CA SER A 149 -12.57 -21.74 16.96
C SER A 149 -14.07 -22.01 17.04
N ASP A 150 -14.69 -21.65 18.16
CA ASP A 150 -16.14 -21.82 18.36
C ASP A 150 -17.01 -20.98 17.40
N ASN A 151 -16.48 -19.83 16.95
CA ASN A 151 -17.18 -18.90 16.07
C ASN A 151 -16.17 -17.98 15.36
N LEU A 152 -16.66 -17.23 14.36
CA LEU A 152 -15.83 -16.33 13.54
C LEU A 152 -15.13 -15.23 14.36
N LYS A 153 -15.73 -14.79 15.46
CA LYS A 153 -15.11 -13.78 16.33
C LYS A 153 -13.89 -14.36 17.06
N ALA A 154 -14.02 -15.55 17.65
CA ALA A 154 -12.89 -16.23 18.28
C ALA A 154 -11.77 -16.56 17.25
N ALA A 155 -12.17 -16.95 16.04
CA ALA A 155 -11.24 -17.15 14.93
C ALA A 155 -10.48 -15.86 14.57
N TYR A 156 -11.19 -14.73 14.50
CA TYR A 156 -10.58 -13.43 14.26
C TYR A 156 -9.61 -13.03 15.38
N GLU A 157 -9.96 -13.23 16.65
CA GLU A 157 -9.07 -12.92 17.77
C GLU A 157 -7.75 -13.71 17.69
N THR A 158 -7.82 -15.00 17.34
CA THR A 158 -6.64 -15.83 17.10
C THR A 158 -5.83 -15.34 15.89
N PHE A 159 -6.50 -15.07 14.77
CA PHE A 159 -5.88 -14.56 13.55
C PHE A 159 -5.18 -13.21 13.76
N ASP A 160 -5.87 -12.23 14.35
CA ASP A 160 -5.36 -10.88 14.61
C ASP A 160 -4.18 -10.90 15.58
N SER A 161 -4.14 -11.84 16.54
CA SER A 161 -3.01 -11.97 17.46
C SER A 161 -1.66 -12.16 16.76
N PHE A 162 -1.67 -12.74 15.54
CA PHE A 162 -0.49 -12.83 14.70
C PHE A 162 -0.09 -11.45 14.14
N PHE A 163 -1.03 -10.67 13.60
CA PHE A 163 -0.71 -9.38 12.96
C PHE A 163 -0.44 -8.27 13.98
N ARG A 164 -1.25 -8.20 15.04
CA ARG A 164 -1.27 -7.09 16.01
C ARG A 164 0.03 -6.89 16.76
N ARG A 165 0.77 -7.97 17.02
CA ARG A 165 2.01 -7.96 17.81
C ARG A 165 3.24 -7.56 17.00
N ARG A 166 3.10 -7.44 15.67
CA ARG A 166 4.22 -7.21 14.75
C ARG A 166 4.23 -5.75 14.30
N ASP A 167 5.40 -5.14 14.38
CA ASP A 167 5.65 -3.85 13.74
C ASP A 167 5.81 -4.05 12.22
N MET A 168 5.69 -2.97 11.44
CA MET A 168 5.82 -2.99 9.98
C MET A 168 4.88 -3.98 9.27
N THR A 169 3.65 -4.15 9.78
CA THR A 169 2.73 -5.19 9.34
C THR A 169 1.39 -4.60 8.92
N VAL A 170 0.87 -5.02 7.75
CA VAL A 170 -0.48 -4.64 7.28
C VAL A 170 -1.53 -5.38 8.10
N GLN A 171 -2.38 -4.61 8.75
CA GLN A 171 -3.36 -5.08 9.73
C GLN A 171 -4.68 -5.43 9.04
N LYS A 172 -5.52 -6.22 9.70
CA LYS A 172 -6.80 -6.70 9.14
C LYS A 172 -7.93 -6.42 10.13
N SER A 173 -8.98 -5.78 9.64
CA SER A 173 -10.21 -5.62 10.43
C SER A 173 -11.00 -6.92 10.51
N PRO A 174 -12.04 -6.99 11.35
CA PRO A 174 -12.98 -8.12 11.34
C PRO A 174 -13.64 -8.33 9.96
N GLU A 175 -14.00 -7.24 9.28
CA GLU A 175 -14.58 -7.28 7.93
C GLU A 175 -13.56 -7.79 6.91
N ASP A 176 -12.30 -7.40 7.05
CA ASP A 176 -11.24 -7.95 6.21
C ASP A 176 -11.11 -9.45 6.39
N PHE A 177 -11.12 -9.91 7.64
CA PHE A 177 -11.01 -11.32 7.98
C PHE A 177 -12.18 -12.14 7.46
N GLN A 178 -13.41 -11.62 7.56
CA GLN A 178 -14.57 -12.29 6.97
C GLN A 178 -14.38 -12.51 5.46
N ALA A 179 -13.99 -11.48 4.73
CA ALA A 179 -13.77 -11.58 3.29
C ALA A 179 -12.64 -12.56 2.94
N ILE A 180 -11.57 -12.59 3.75
CA ILE A 180 -10.46 -13.55 3.62
C ILE A 180 -10.93 -14.99 3.83
N VAL A 181 -11.80 -15.23 4.82
CA VAL A 181 -12.34 -16.56 5.12
C VAL A 181 -13.28 -17.03 4.00
N GLU A 182 -14.14 -16.14 3.51
CA GLU A 182 -15.04 -16.44 2.38
C GLU A 182 -14.25 -16.75 1.10
N GLU A 183 -13.22 -15.96 0.78
CA GLU A 183 -12.30 -16.25 -0.32
C GLU A 183 -11.61 -17.61 -0.10
N ALA A 184 -11.01 -17.84 1.07
CA ALA A 184 -10.27 -19.06 1.34
C ALA A 184 -11.16 -20.29 1.18
N ALA A 185 -12.43 -20.22 1.58
CA ALA A 185 -13.39 -21.30 1.41
C ALA A 185 -13.64 -21.67 -0.07
N LEU A 186 -13.59 -20.71 -1.00
CA LEU A 186 -13.70 -20.99 -2.46
C LEU A 186 -12.57 -21.89 -2.98
N PHE A 187 -11.41 -21.85 -2.32
CA PHE A 187 -10.19 -22.54 -2.77
C PHE A 187 -9.75 -23.65 -1.80
N ASP A 188 -10.67 -24.16 -0.97
CA ASP A 188 -10.40 -25.18 0.07
C ASP A 188 -9.25 -24.76 1.01
N PHE A 189 -9.31 -23.53 1.53
CA PHE A 189 -8.38 -22.97 2.52
C PHE A 189 -6.90 -23.24 2.21
N PRO A 190 -6.36 -22.62 1.13
CA PRO A 190 -4.98 -22.83 0.76
C PRO A 190 -4.03 -22.23 1.81
N VAL A 191 -2.91 -22.90 2.04
CA VAL A 191 -1.84 -22.36 2.90
C VAL A 191 -1.26 -21.12 2.24
N LYS A 192 -1.36 -19.96 2.91
CA LYS A 192 -0.82 -18.68 2.42
C LYS A 192 0.56 -18.39 3.03
N ARG A 193 1.35 -17.59 2.31
CA ARG A 193 2.65 -17.03 2.74
C ARG A 193 2.65 -15.52 2.55
N SER A 194 3.58 -14.83 3.20
CA SER A 194 3.75 -13.39 3.01
C SER A 194 4.05 -13.08 1.55
N LEU A 195 3.73 -11.86 1.16
CA LEU A 195 3.75 -11.41 -0.22
C LEU A 195 4.90 -10.44 -0.43
N MET A 196 5.45 -10.45 -1.64
CA MET A 196 6.37 -9.39 -2.04
C MET A 196 5.54 -8.16 -2.36
N GLY A 197 5.97 -7.02 -1.85
CA GLY A 197 5.22 -5.77 -1.93
C GLY A 197 6.12 -4.58 -2.13
N MET A 198 5.54 -3.55 -2.75
CA MET A 198 6.18 -2.25 -2.96
C MET A 198 5.45 -1.17 -2.15
N SER A 199 6.21 -0.18 -1.71
CA SER A 199 5.68 0.97 -0.97
C SER A 199 6.08 2.28 -1.63
N ARG A 200 5.27 3.32 -1.39
CA ARG A 200 5.48 4.69 -1.86
C ARG A 200 5.13 5.68 -0.76
N VAL A 201 6.07 6.59 -0.49
CA VAL A 201 5.82 7.73 0.41
C VAL A 201 4.84 8.71 -0.25
N ILE A 202 3.76 9.02 0.44
CA ILE A 202 2.84 10.12 0.09
C ILE A 202 3.12 11.35 0.95
N ASP A 203 3.40 11.15 2.24
CA ASP A 203 3.73 12.23 3.17
C ASP A 203 4.99 11.89 3.99
N ALA A 204 6.13 12.43 3.54
CA ALA A 204 7.41 12.20 4.20
C ALA A 204 7.47 12.77 5.62
N GLU A 205 6.90 13.96 5.84
CA GLU A 205 6.94 14.64 7.14
C GLU A 205 6.17 13.84 8.20
N LYS A 206 4.98 13.34 7.83
CA LYS A 206 4.13 12.54 8.71
C LYS A 206 4.80 11.21 9.09
N LEU A 207 5.41 10.51 8.13
CA LEU A 207 6.13 9.27 8.43
C LEU A 207 7.36 9.52 9.31
N LEU A 208 8.16 10.53 8.98
CA LEU A 208 9.31 10.94 9.79
C LEU A 208 8.90 11.33 11.21
N ALA A 209 7.75 12.00 11.39
CA ALA A 209 7.27 12.40 12.71
C ALA A 209 6.93 11.19 13.60
N VAL A 210 6.31 10.15 13.03
CA VAL A 210 6.05 8.89 13.76
C VAL A 210 7.35 8.19 14.12
N PHE A 211 8.30 8.11 13.18
CA PHE A 211 9.64 7.57 13.42
C PHE A 211 10.38 8.33 14.53
N ALA A 212 10.45 9.66 14.45
CA ALA A 212 11.12 10.50 15.43
C ALA A 212 10.55 10.30 16.83
N LYS A 213 9.21 10.25 16.96
CA LYS A 213 8.55 10.01 18.24
C LYS A 213 8.97 8.69 18.87
N LYS A 214 9.21 7.65 18.07
CA LYS A 214 9.67 6.34 18.54
C LYS A 214 11.15 6.33 18.95
N TYR A 215 11.99 7.11 18.28
CA TYR A 215 13.44 7.17 18.48
C TYR A 215 13.90 8.59 18.87
N PRO A 216 13.54 9.09 20.06
CA PRO A 216 13.79 10.47 20.47
C PRO A 216 15.29 10.85 20.55
N GLU A 217 16.17 9.87 20.67
CA GLU A 217 17.63 9.99 20.64
C GLU A 217 18.19 10.28 19.24
N THR A 218 17.40 10.06 18.17
CA THR A 218 17.84 10.33 16.81
C THR A 218 18.05 11.82 16.58
N GLN A 219 19.25 12.17 16.09
CA GLN A 219 19.62 13.54 15.72
C GLN A 219 20.24 13.57 14.32
N ILE A 220 19.42 13.89 13.32
CA ILE A 220 19.85 13.91 11.92
C ILE A 220 19.22 15.07 11.14
N SER A 221 19.86 15.44 10.04
CA SER A 221 19.36 16.36 9.02
C SER A 221 19.33 15.62 7.69
N VAL A 222 18.14 15.46 7.11
CA VAL A 222 17.91 14.70 5.88
C VAL A 222 17.24 15.57 4.84
N LYS A 223 17.85 15.67 3.66
CA LYS A 223 17.22 16.26 2.48
C LYS A 223 16.49 15.17 1.72
N ILE A 224 15.21 15.37 1.49
CA ILE A 224 14.37 14.45 0.72
C ILE A 224 14.09 15.05 -0.64
N SER A 225 14.20 14.22 -1.68
CA SER A 225 13.85 14.54 -3.05
C SER A 225 12.72 13.64 -3.54
N ASP A 226 11.76 14.23 -4.26
CA ASP A 226 10.59 13.56 -4.79
C ASP A 226 10.15 14.21 -6.11
N PRO A 227 10.31 13.54 -7.26
CA PRO A 227 9.97 14.11 -8.55
C PRO A 227 8.45 14.29 -8.78
N LEU A 228 7.61 13.58 -8.02
CA LEU A 228 6.15 13.53 -8.25
C LEU A 228 5.36 14.29 -7.19
N ILE A 229 5.76 14.20 -5.92
CA ILE A 229 5.05 14.84 -4.80
C ILE A 229 5.90 15.98 -4.26
N ARG A 230 5.65 17.19 -4.78
CA ARG A 230 6.47 18.38 -4.48
C ARG A 230 6.61 18.68 -2.99
N LYS A 231 5.56 18.47 -2.19
CA LYS A 231 5.58 18.76 -0.74
C LYS A 231 6.61 17.95 0.06
N ASN A 232 7.05 16.79 -0.46
CA ASN A 232 8.08 15.95 0.15
C ASN A 232 9.50 16.53 -0.05
N ASN A 233 9.69 17.44 -1.01
CA ASN A 233 10.98 18.07 -1.27
C ASN A 233 11.29 19.12 -0.20
N ALA A 234 12.01 18.71 0.85
CA ALA A 234 12.44 19.59 1.91
C ALA A 234 13.68 19.03 2.63
N VAL A 235 14.31 19.88 3.45
CA VAL A 235 15.26 19.43 4.47
C VAL A 235 14.49 19.25 5.76
N PHE A 236 14.53 18.04 6.31
CA PHE A 236 13.92 17.70 7.60
C PHE A 236 15.01 17.52 8.65
N VAL A 237 14.79 18.15 9.80
CA VAL A 237 15.64 17.99 10.99
C VAL A 237 14.86 17.15 12.00
N ILE A 238 15.47 16.05 12.41
CA ILE A 238 14.95 15.17 13.45
C ILE A 238 15.78 15.40 14.70
N GLU A 239 15.15 15.81 15.80
CA GLU A 239 15.81 16.01 17.09
C GLU A 239 14.78 15.90 18.22
N LYS A 240 15.14 15.27 19.34
CA LYS A 240 14.30 15.20 20.56
C LYS A 240 12.88 14.68 20.28
N GLY A 241 12.81 13.67 19.41
CA GLY A 241 11.57 13.02 18.99
C GLY A 241 10.60 13.89 18.18
N LYS A 242 11.08 14.96 17.58
CA LYS A 242 10.31 15.86 16.72
C LYS A 242 10.94 16.02 15.36
N VAL A 243 10.12 16.39 14.39
CA VAL A 243 10.54 16.73 13.03
C VAL A 243 10.19 18.18 12.75
N ALA A 244 11.10 18.90 12.12
CA ALA A 244 10.85 20.24 11.61
C ALA A 244 11.45 20.40 10.22
N ARG A 245 10.76 21.15 9.35
CA ARG A 245 11.33 21.62 8.10
C ARG A 245 12.40 22.67 8.39
N SER A 246 13.51 22.60 7.68
CA SER A 246 14.64 23.52 7.80
C SER A 246 14.94 24.20 6.45
N ASN A 247 15.62 25.34 6.52
CA ASN A 247 16.15 26.01 5.33
C ASN A 247 17.15 25.08 4.59
N PRO A 248 17.18 25.07 3.24
CA PRO A 248 18.07 24.21 2.45
C PRO A 248 19.58 24.44 2.67
N GLU A 249 19.96 25.59 3.24
CA GLU A 249 21.34 25.99 3.51
C GLU A 249 21.94 25.38 4.78
N LYS A 250 21.12 24.70 5.60
CA LYS A 250 21.62 23.99 6.79
C LYS A 250 22.46 22.79 6.35
N VAL A 251 23.50 22.45 7.12
CA VAL A 251 24.31 21.24 6.87
C VAL A 251 23.41 20.01 6.82
N VAL A 252 23.35 19.40 5.64
CA VAL A 252 22.60 18.17 5.37
C VAL A 252 23.53 16.99 5.60
N ARG A 253 23.09 16.04 6.42
CA ARG A 253 23.87 14.82 6.69
C ARG A 253 23.58 13.72 5.68
N TYR A 254 22.32 13.61 5.24
CA TYR A 254 21.87 12.59 4.31
C TYR A 254 21.03 13.20 3.20
N ASN A 255 21.26 12.77 1.95
CA ASN A 255 20.43 13.12 0.80
C ASN A 255 19.76 11.84 0.34
N LEU A 256 18.42 11.79 0.42
CA LEU A 256 17.63 10.60 0.10
C LEU A 256 16.57 10.93 -0.94
N GLU A 257 16.36 10.01 -1.85
CA GLU A 257 15.12 9.93 -2.60
C GLU A 257 14.04 9.23 -1.77
N THR A 258 12.79 9.41 -2.17
CA THR A 258 11.64 8.88 -1.42
C THR A 258 11.54 7.36 -1.43
N ASP A 259 12.16 6.68 -2.40
CA ASP A 259 12.31 5.23 -2.43
C ASP A 259 13.27 4.73 -1.33
N ALA A 260 14.46 5.30 -1.22
CA ALA A 260 15.40 5.02 -0.15
C ALA A 260 14.77 5.35 1.22
N LEU A 261 14.08 6.50 1.31
CA LEU A 261 13.39 6.89 2.54
C LEU A 261 12.38 5.83 3.01
N VAL A 262 11.53 5.29 2.13
CA VAL A 262 10.52 4.31 2.54
C VAL A 262 11.17 2.99 2.96
N GLN A 263 12.23 2.54 2.28
CA GLN A 263 12.96 1.34 2.69
C GLN A 263 13.58 1.52 4.08
N LEU A 264 14.22 2.67 4.33
CA LEU A 264 14.81 2.98 5.63
C LEU A 264 13.75 3.06 6.74
N LEU A 265 12.64 3.76 6.50
CA LEU A 265 11.58 3.90 7.50
C LEU A 265 10.88 2.58 7.82
N LEU A 266 10.69 1.71 6.83
CA LEU A 266 10.15 0.37 7.07
C LEU A 266 11.20 -0.59 7.67
N GLY A 267 12.45 -0.16 7.82
CA GLY A 267 13.55 -1.02 8.30
C GLY A 267 13.93 -2.10 7.27
N TYR A 268 13.57 -1.94 6.01
CA TYR A 268 13.79 -2.95 4.98
C TYR A 268 15.24 -2.94 4.49
N LYS A 269 15.99 -3.98 4.87
CA LYS A 269 17.39 -4.24 4.42
C LYS A 269 18.34 -3.06 4.62
N THR A 270 18.15 -2.30 5.70
CA THR A 270 18.90 -1.07 6.02
C THR A 270 20.42 -1.25 6.11
N SER A 271 20.89 -2.44 6.49
CA SER A 271 22.31 -2.79 6.56
C SER A 271 22.94 -3.06 5.19
N THR A 272 22.13 -3.22 4.13
CA THR A 272 22.60 -3.57 2.77
C THR A 272 22.85 -2.35 1.88
N PHE A 273 22.50 -1.15 2.35
CA PHE A 273 22.80 0.10 1.66
C PHE A 273 24.32 0.36 1.64
N THR A 274 24.79 1.13 0.65
CA THR A 274 26.22 1.52 0.55
C THR A 274 26.74 2.21 1.81
N ILE A 275 25.85 2.97 2.47
CA ILE A 275 26.07 3.49 3.82
C ILE A 275 25.19 2.64 4.73
N ASP A 276 25.79 2.05 5.78
CA ASP A 276 25.01 1.32 6.77
C ASP A 276 24.13 2.30 7.56
N TYR A 277 22.83 2.23 7.30
CA TYR A 277 21.82 3.05 7.94
C TYR A 277 21.21 2.39 9.17
N SER A 278 21.56 1.12 9.47
CA SER A 278 20.91 0.31 10.51
C SER A 278 21.04 0.89 11.92
N HIS A 279 22.10 1.66 12.17
CA HIS A 279 22.32 2.38 13.43
C HIS A 279 21.35 3.53 13.66
N ILE A 280 20.73 4.04 12.59
CA ILE A 280 19.78 5.16 12.63
C ILE A 280 18.37 4.64 12.41
N PHE A 281 18.21 3.80 11.40
CA PHE A 281 16.95 3.17 11.02
C PHE A 281 17.06 1.67 11.31
N PRO A 282 16.56 1.20 12.46
CA PRO A 282 16.73 -0.20 12.83
C PRO A 282 16.14 -1.14 11.78
N GLU A 283 16.89 -2.19 11.45
CA GLU A 283 16.44 -3.21 10.51
C GLU A 283 15.23 -3.98 11.06
N LYS A 284 14.26 -4.24 10.18
CA LYS A 284 12.99 -4.90 10.47
C LYS A 284 12.60 -5.81 9.31
N GLN A 285 11.56 -6.60 9.52
CA GLN A 285 10.97 -7.46 8.50
C GLN A 285 9.51 -7.05 8.29
N PRO A 286 9.25 -6.13 7.35
CA PRO A 286 7.88 -5.76 7.01
C PRO A 286 7.09 -6.97 6.49
N LEU A 287 5.81 -7.05 6.87
CA LEU A 287 4.95 -8.17 6.53
C LEU A 287 3.62 -7.70 5.90
N ILE A 288 3.29 -8.32 4.77
CA ILE A 288 2.00 -8.19 4.09
C ILE A 288 1.51 -9.59 3.73
N GLY A 289 0.21 -9.81 3.93
CA GLY A 289 -0.43 -11.12 3.77
C GLY A 289 -1.95 -10.97 3.79
N PHE A 290 -2.64 -11.97 3.23
CA PHE A 290 -4.12 -12.03 3.11
C PHE A 290 -4.74 -10.77 2.52
N MET A 291 -4.32 -10.38 1.31
CA MET A 291 -4.81 -9.17 0.63
C MET A 291 -5.96 -9.43 -0.36
N MET A 292 -6.58 -10.62 -0.26
CA MET A 292 -7.51 -11.20 -1.24
C MET A 292 -6.88 -11.35 -2.64
N GLU A 293 -6.23 -12.49 -2.84
CA GLU A 293 -5.34 -12.85 -3.95
C GLU A 293 -5.53 -14.29 -4.34
#